data_AF-A0A7H8Z4U1-F1
#
_entry.id   AF-A0A7H8Z4U1-F1
#
_cell.length_a   1.000
_cell.length_b   1.000
_cell.length_c   1.000
_cell.angle_alpha   90.00
_cell.angle_beta   90.00
_cell.angle_gamma   90.00
#
_symmetry.space_group_name_H-M   'P 1'
#
loop_
_entity.id
_entity.type
_entity.pdbx_description
1 polymer ?
#
loop_
_entity_poly.entity_id
_entity_poly.type
_entity_poly.pdbx_seq_one_letter_code
_entity_poly.pdbx_strand_id
1 'polypeptide(L)'
;MIHHITLTGRSIALACDGTVTTQHGAGGATGAVYVEASHLTLLHDMRDGEFYRTGQNSWSPSGWRRLSEAPMRIANEQRRRTADDAPWDDPARHHSAWMAVLEDSAGALLVGCLDGRTPRLRADTAVLEAFTESGDPARWVILPGPATAVMARYARELGESLGGRAIEPQSVWCSWYSYYEGISQEALEREIPQVAELGFKTLQIDDGWEVAVGDWEAGESFGDGMEAAATRIREAGMQPGLWVAPFIALPGSRAVRDYPEMFVHNADGGLAVAGSNWGGDYYALDTTHPTAQTYVRKLIAKIVHRWGFSYLKLDFINAAAIPGYRHRQIDREEAYRTGLRLVRDTAGEETFLLGSGALIMPSIGLLDAVRVGPDVAPMWENYASDDLSDAKAYNALHAGINRLWLGRVIGVDPDVVFFRHRRNLLDDTQMQWLRDVAEASRYRCLSDQMTWLDEEEKEAVRAFLAAEDEPLEILGRYRFSLGEREIDLTEAIEGKASAYPL
;
A
#
# COMPACT_ATOMS: atom_id res chain seq x y z
N MET A 1 29.68 -10.37 15.78
CA MET A 1 30.17 -11.77 15.79
C MET A 1 29.91 -12.40 14.43
N ILE A 2 30.70 -13.39 14.00
CA ILE A 2 30.47 -14.11 12.73
C ILE A 2 29.94 -15.51 13.06
N HIS A 3 28.80 -15.84 12.48
CA HIS A 3 28.12 -17.13 12.60
C HIS A 3 28.15 -17.81 11.24
N HIS A 4 28.38 -19.13 11.25
CA HIS A 4 28.33 -19.95 10.05
C HIS A 4 27.02 -20.74 10.06
N ILE A 5 26.17 -20.50 9.07
CA ILE A 5 24.82 -21.06 9.01
C ILE A 5 24.70 -21.87 7.72
N THR A 6 24.16 -23.08 7.84
CA THR A 6 23.81 -23.90 6.68
C THR A 6 22.32 -23.82 6.42
N LEU A 7 21.91 -23.23 5.29
CA LEU A 7 20.51 -23.12 4.86
C LEU A 7 20.36 -23.75 3.47
N THR A 8 19.49 -24.76 3.34
CA THR A 8 19.22 -25.45 2.05
C THR A 8 20.48 -25.85 1.27
N GLY A 9 21.52 -26.31 1.97
CA GLY A 9 22.79 -26.73 1.33
C GLY A 9 23.79 -25.59 1.05
N ARG A 10 23.42 -24.33 1.31
CA ARG A 10 24.35 -23.18 1.25
C ARG A 10 25.03 -22.97 2.58
N SER A 11 26.32 -22.64 2.51
CA SER A 11 27.09 -22.10 3.61
C SER A 11 27.00 -20.58 3.55
N ILE A 12 26.36 -19.97 4.55
CA ILE A 12 26.19 -18.53 4.66
C ILE A 12 26.97 -18.05 5.88
N ALA A 13 27.83 -17.05 5.68
CA ALA A 13 28.45 -16.32 6.76
C ALA A 13 27.53 -15.16 7.16
N LEU A 14 27.02 -15.21 8.40
CA LEU A 14 26.20 -14.18 9.01
C LEU A 14 27.05 -13.39 10.00
N ALA A 15 27.26 -12.10 9.74
CA ALA A 15 27.78 -11.18 10.74
C ALA A 15 26.62 -10.42 11.38
N CYS A 16 26.58 -10.31 12.71
CA CYS A 16 25.59 -9.47 13.40
C CYS A 16 26.15 -8.89 14.69
N ASP A 17 25.52 -7.82 15.19
CA ASP A 17 25.86 -7.16 16.45
C ASP A 17 25.11 -7.72 17.68
N GLY A 18 24.17 -8.64 17.50
CA GLY A 18 23.43 -9.26 18.59
C GLY A 18 23.43 -10.80 18.58
N THR A 19 22.29 -11.41 18.91
CA THR A 19 22.18 -12.87 19.16
C THR A 19 21.52 -13.62 18.02
N VAL A 20 21.96 -14.86 17.78
CA VAL A 20 21.46 -15.74 16.71
C VAL A 20 20.89 -17.01 17.33
N THR A 21 19.66 -17.35 16.96
CA THR A 21 18.98 -18.59 17.35
C THR A 21 18.57 -19.39 16.12
N THR A 22 19.01 -20.64 16.04
CA THR A 22 18.73 -21.52 14.90
C THR A 22 17.61 -22.49 15.24
N GLN A 23 16.57 -22.55 14.41
CA GLN A 23 15.53 -23.56 14.50
C GLN A 23 15.74 -24.62 13.40
N HIS A 24 15.85 -25.88 13.81
CA HIS A 24 15.99 -27.00 12.90
C HIS A 24 14.61 -27.51 12.44
N GLY A 25 14.48 -27.79 11.14
CA GLY A 25 13.35 -28.48 10.54
C GLY A 25 13.48 -30.00 10.63
N ALA A 26 12.53 -30.72 10.02
CA ALA A 26 12.56 -32.17 9.95
C ALA A 26 13.87 -32.67 9.29
N GLY A 27 14.51 -33.68 9.89
CA GLY A 27 15.74 -34.26 9.36
C GLY A 27 17.03 -33.48 9.65
N GLY A 28 17.01 -32.45 10.50
CA GLY A 28 18.21 -31.72 10.96
C GLY A 28 18.67 -30.58 10.05
N ALA A 29 17.99 -30.34 8.93
CA ALA A 29 18.20 -29.14 8.11
C ALA A 29 17.76 -27.89 8.90
N THR A 30 18.48 -26.77 8.78
CA THR A 30 18.05 -25.50 9.38
C THR A 30 16.77 -25.01 8.69
N GLY A 31 15.69 -24.89 9.45
CA GLY A 31 14.37 -24.48 8.95
C GLY A 31 14.09 -22.98 9.10
N ALA A 32 14.75 -22.30 10.04
CA ALA A 32 14.76 -20.85 10.17
C ALA A 32 15.92 -20.39 11.08
N VAL A 33 16.31 -19.13 10.93
CA VAL A 33 17.24 -18.47 11.84
C VAL A 33 16.60 -17.18 12.32
N TYR A 34 16.58 -16.98 13.63
CA TYR A 34 16.13 -15.75 14.27
C TYR A 34 17.34 -14.96 14.74
N VAL A 35 17.33 -13.65 14.50
CA VAL A 35 18.43 -12.76 14.86
C VAL A 35 17.85 -11.57 15.62
N GLU A 36 18.35 -11.31 16.83
CA GLU A 36 18.06 -10.09 17.57
C GLU A 36 19.27 -9.17 17.40
N ALA A 37 19.15 -8.14 16.57
CA ALA A 37 20.28 -7.29 16.16
C ALA A 37 19.79 -5.95 15.59
N SER A 38 20.57 -4.89 15.79
CA SER A 38 20.37 -3.63 15.07
C SER A 38 20.90 -3.70 13.65
N HIS A 39 21.87 -4.59 13.41
CA HIS A 39 22.50 -4.77 12.11
C HIS A 39 22.99 -6.21 11.92
N LEU A 40 22.65 -6.78 10.76
CA LEU A 40 23.17 -8.06 10.29
C LEU A 40 23.58 -8.00 8.81
N THR A 41 24.53 -8.85 8.43
CA THR A 41 25.08 -8.95 7.09
C THR A 41 25.24 -10.42 6.71
N LEU A 42 24.70 -10.82 5.56
CA LEU A 42 24.85 -12.14 4.97
C LEU A 42 25.78 -12.05 3.77
N LEU A 43 26.83 -12.87 3.76
CA LEU A 43 27.60 -13.15 2.54
C LEU A 43 26.90 -14.27 1.77
N HIS A 44 26.59 -14.03 0.50
CA HIS A 44 25.92 -15.01 -0.37
C HIS A 44 26.65 -15.19 -1.70
N ASP A 45 26.38 -16.30 -2.36
CA ASP A 45 26.94 -16.68 -3.66
C ASP A 45 25.93 -16.58 -4.82
N MET A 46 24.73 -16.07 -4.56
CA MET A 46 23.59 -15.94 -5.48
C MET A 46 23.76 -14.87 -6.57
N ARG A 47 24.94 -14.75 -7.17
CA ARG A 47 25.35 -13.64 -8.07
C ARG A 47 24.45 -13.45 -9.28
N ASP A 48 23.96 -14.55 -9.85
CA ASP A 48 23.09 -14.56 -11.03
C ASP A 48 21.60 -14.57 -10.65
N GLY A 49 21.30 -14.44 -9.36
CA GLY A 49 19.96 -14.45 -8.81
C GLY A 49 19.22 -13.13 -8.95
N GLU A 50 18.04 -13.11 -8.36
CA GLU A 50 17.12 -11.99 -8.34
C GLU A 50 16.85 -11.53 -6.91
N PHE A 51 16.62 -10.24 -6.77
CA PHE A 51 16.23 -9.57 -5.56
C PHE A 51 14.75 -9.20 -5.64
N TYR A 52 13.98 -9.63 -4.66
CA TYR A 52 12.63 -9.14 -4.43
C TYR A 52 12.66 -7.92 -3.52
N ARG A 53 12.18 -6.79 -4.06
CA ARG A 53 12.01 -5.53 -3.36
C ARG A 53 10.58 -5.40 -2.83
N THR A 54 10.47 -4.98 -1.57
CA THR A 54 9.29 -4.34 -1.02
C THR A 54 9.59 -2.86 -0.80
N GLY A 55 9.07 -2.02 -1.70
CA GLY A 55 9.14 -0.57 -1.54
C GLY A 55 8.41 -0.11 -0.28
N GLN A 56 8.72 1.10 0.18
CA GLN A 56 8.35 1.56 1.52
C GLN A 56 6.83 1.67 1.74
N ASN A 57 6.10 2.18 0.76
CA ASN A 57 4.66 2.46 0.87
C ASN A 57 3.84 1.86 -0.28
N SER A 58 2.52 2.07 -0.25
CA SER A 58 1.56 1.61 -1.26
C SER A 58 2.03 1.82 -2.69
N TRP A 59 2.55 3.00 -3.01
CA TRP A 59 2.91 3.38 -4.39
C TRP A 59 4.35 3.04 -4.76
N SER A 60 5.14 2.58 -3.79
CA SER A 60 6.55 2.28 -4.00
C SER A 60 6.74 1.05 -4.88
N PRO A 61 7.66 1.10 -5.88
CA PRO A 61 7.94 -0.05 -6.73
C PRO A 61 8.34 -1.28 -5.92
N SER A 62 7.69 -2.41 -6.21
CA SER A 62 7.93 -3.70 -5.56
C SER A 62 7.84 -4.83 -6.58
N GLY A 63 8.67 -5.84 -6.41
CA GLY A 63 8.77 -6.98 -7.32
C GLY A 63 10.20 -7.46 -7.48
N TRP A 64 10.41 -8.30 -8.50
CA TRP A 64 11.67 -8.98 -8.75
C TRP A 64 12.57 -8.20 -9.71
N ARG A 65 13.87 -8.21 -9.44
CA ARG A 65 14.91 -7.63 -10.31
C ARG A 65 16.16 -8.48 -10.26
N ARG A 66 16.84 -8.70 -11.39
CA ARG A 66 18.15 -9.39 -11.37
C ARG A 66 19.17 -8.58 -10.56
N LEU A 67 19.98 -9.26 -9.76
CA LEU A 67 21.05 -8.61 -8.98
C LEU A 67 22.07 -7.89 -9.86
N SER A 68 22.25 -8.35 -11.10
CA SER A 68 23.13 -7.74 -12.10
C SER A 68 22.55 -6.49 -12.77
N GLU A 69 21.26 -6.21 -12.59
CA GLU A 69 20.60 -5.04 -13.15
C GLU A 69 20.55 -3.87 -12.16
N ALA A 70 20.25 -2.68 -12.68
CA ALA A 70 20.01 -1.51 -11.85
C ALA A 70 18.83 -1.74 -10.89
N PRO A 71 18.89 -1.20 -9.66
CA PRO A 71 17.85 -1.39 -8.68
C PRO A 71 16.52 -0.76 -9.12
N MET A 72 15.42 -1.43 -8.80
CA MET A 72 14.08 -0.90 -8.99
C MET A 72 13.89 0.30 -8.04
N ARG A 73 13.70 1.51 -8.58
CA ARG A 73 13.62 2.76 -7.80
C ARG A 73 12.83 3.86 -8.53
N ILE A 74 12.40 4.88 -7.79
CA ILE A 74 11.81 6.11 -8.33
C ILE A 74 12.91 7.12 -8.63
N ALA A 75 13.23 7.34 -9.91
CA ALA A 75 14.35 8.20 -10.28
C ALA A 75 14.14 9.67 -9.92
N ASN A 76 12.93 10.17 -10.14
CA ASN A 76 12.56 11.56 -9.87
C ASN A 76 12.48 11.83 -8.35
N GLU A 77 13.34 12.72 -7.85
CA GLU A 77 13.42 13.05 -6.42
C GLU A 77 12.12 13.65 -5.87
N GLN A 78 11.43 14.48 -6.66
CA GLN A 78 10.17 15.10 -6.26
C GLN A 78 9.07 14.04 -6.08
N ARG A 79 8.93 13.11 -7.06
CA ARG A 79 7.98 11.99 -6.97
C ARG A 79 8.33 11.07 -5.81
N ARG A 80 9.62 10.82 -5.59
CA ARG A 80 10.11 9.94 -4.53
C ARG A 80 9.69 10.40 -3.14
N ARG A 81 9.65 11.71 -2.85
CA ARG A 81 9.15 12.23 -1.56
C ARG A 81 7.75 11.72 -1.22
N THR A 82 6.89 11.63 -2.24
CA THR A 82 5.51 11.13 -2.11
C THR A 82 5.46 9.59 -2.13
N ALA A 83 6.16 8.95 -3.07
CA ALA A 83 5.88 7.58 -3.46
C ALA A 83 6.91 6.52 -2.99
N ASP A 84 8.02 6.90 -2.35
CA ASP A 84 8.99 5.95 -1.78
C ASP A 84 9.85 6.60 -0.69
N ASP A 85 10.88 5.89 -0.22
CA ASP A 85 11.72 6.33 0.88
C ASP A 85 12.91 7.18 0.41
N ALA A 86 12.72 8.50 0.32
CA ALA A 86 13.76 9.40 -0.19
C ALA A 86 15.12 9.30 0.56
N PRO A 87 15.18 9.23 1.90
CA PRO A 87 16.42 8.99 2.65
C PRO A 87 17.19 7.72 2.30
N TRP A 88 16.51 6.67 1.82
CA TRP A 88 17.07 5.34 1.60
C TRP A 88 17.07 4.91 0.13
N ASP A 89 16.96 5.87 -0.79
CA ASP A 89 17.26 5.58 -2.18
C ASP A 89 18.73 5.22 -2.36
N ASP A 90 18.98 4.08 -3.00
CA ASP A 90 20.32 3.65 -3.39
C ASP A 90 20.32 3.38 -4.90
N PRO A 91 21.01 4.19 -5.72
CA PRO A 91 21.08 3.98 -7.17
C PRO A 91 22.06 2.85 -7.56
N ALA A 92 22.88 2.38 -6.63
CA ALA A 92 23.93 1.39 -6.89
C ALA A 92 23.56 -0.01 -6.40
N ARG A 93 22.81 -0.12 -5.30
CA ARG A 93 22.42 -1.39 -4.69
C ARG A 93 20.91 -1.56 -4.67
N HIS A 94 20.48 -2.80 -4.77
CA HIS A 94 19.09 -3.16 -4.50
C HIS A 94 18.78 -2.82 -3.05
N HIS A 95 17.59 -2.28 -2.79
CA HIS A 95 17.20 -1.84 -1.47
C HIS A 95 15.70 -2.06 -1.24
N SER A 96 15.33 -2.31 0.01
CA SER A 96 13.99 -2.71 0.40
C SER A 96 13.65 -2.26 1.82
N ALA A 97 12.37 -2.07 2.10
CA ALA A 97 11.85 -1.85 3.45
C ALA A 97 11.39 -3.16 4.08
N TRP A 98 11.65 -3.37 5.36
CA TRP A 98 11.19 -4.53 6.16
C TRP A 98 11.70 -5.92 5.78
N MET A 99 11.73 -6.28 4.51
CA MET A 99 12.18 -7.59 4.06
C MET A 99 12.77 -7.58 2.66
N ALA A 100 13.51 -8.61 2.31
CA ALA A 100 13.92 -8.89 0.94
C ALA A 100 14.03 -10.40 0.72
N VAL A 101 13.91 -10.83 -0.54
CA VAL A 101 14.19 -12.21 -0.93
C VAL A 101 15.30 -12.21 -1.98
N LEU A 102 16.28 -13.08 -1.80
CA LEU A 102 17.19 -13.47 -2.87
C LEU A 102 16.73 -14.82 -3.42
N GLU A 103 16.67 -14.97 -4.74
CA GLU A 103 16.34 -16.25 -5.37
C GLU A 103 17.25 -16.53 -6.57
N ASP A 104 17.77 -17.75 -6.66
CA ASP A 104 18.46 -18.26 -7.85
C ASP A 104 17.97 -19.69 -8.15
N SER A 105 18.64 -20.40 -9.06
CA SER A 105 18.29 -21.78 -9.45
C SER A 105 18.34 -22.82 -8.33
N ALA A 106 19.04 -22.56 -7.22
CA ALA A 106 19.11 -23.42 -6.05
C ALA A 106 18.10 -23.04 -4.95
N GLY A 107 17.29 -22.00 -5.16
CA GLY A 107 16.15 -21.65 -4.29
C GLY A 107 16.26 -20.27 -3.66
N ALA A 108 15.26 -19.92 -2.84
CA ALA A 108 15.13 -18.59 -2.26
C ALA A 108 15.56 -18.50 -0.78
N LEU A 109 15.97 -17.31 -0.40
CA LEU A 109 16.37 -16.92 0.93
C LEU A 109 15.71 -15.57 1.28
N LEU A 110 14.78 -15.60 2.22
CA LEU A 110 14.13 -14.40 2.75
C LEU A 110 14.88 -13.91 3.99
N VAL A 111 15.11 -12.60 4.07
CA VAL A 111 15.50 -11.90 5.30
C VAL A 111 14.42 -10.87 5.60
N GLY A 112 13.82 -10.92 6.78
CA GLY A 112 12.70 -10.04 7.13
C GLY A 112 12.68 -9.65 8.59
N CYS A 113 12.26 -8.42 8.87
CA CYS A 113 12.07 -7.88 10.21
C CYS A 113 10.69 -8.27 10.74
N LEU A 114 10.61 -8.85 11.94
CA LEU A 114 9.36 -9.16 12.63
C LEU A 114 8.94 -8.04 13.57
N ASP A 115 9.92 -7.39 14.21
CA ASP A 115 9.69 -6.25 15.11
C ASP A 115 10.94 -5.35 15.08
N GLY A 116 10.76 -4.06 14.83
CA GLY A 116 11.88 -3.15 14.66
C GLY A 116 11.46 -1.74 14.26
N ARG A 117 12.36 -0.79 14.52
CA ARG A 117 12.18 0.63 14.22
C ARG A 117 12.78 0.96 12.86
N THR A 118 11.91 1.14 11.86
CA THR A 118 12.30 1.51 10.49
C THR A 118 13.37 0.58 9.89
N PRO A 119 13.07 -0.72 9.73
CA PRO A 119 14.00 -1.71 9.18
C PRO A 119 14.24 -1.51 7.67
N ARG A 120 15.50 -1.58 7.25
CA ARG A 120 15.94 -1.44 5.86
C ARG A 120 16.88 -2.57 5.48
N LEU A 121 16.83 -2.94 4.21
CA LEU A 121 17.70 -3.94 3.61
C LEU A 121 18.32 -3.38 2.35
N ARG A 122 19.55 -3.79 2.07
CA ARG A 122 20.21 -3.55 0.78
C ARG A 122 21.02 -4.75 0.36
N ALA A 123 21.09 -4.99 -0.93
CA ALA A 123 21.81 -6.13 -1.48
C ALA A 123 22.55 -5.77 -2.77
N ASP A 124 23.66 -6.48 -3.00
CA ASP A 124 24.37 -6.56 -4.26
C ASP A 124 24.66 -8.02 -4.61
N THR A 125 25.60 -8.26 -5.53
CA THR A 125 25.93 -9.63 -5.97
C THR A 125 26.67 -10.46 -4.92
N ALA A 126 27.15 -9.87 -3.83
CA ALA A 126 27.96 -10.54 -2.81
C ALA A 126 27.36 -10.47 -1.40
N VAL A 127 26.61 -9.41 -1.10
CA VAL A 127 26.16 -9.11 0.26
C VAL A 127 24.69 -8.76 0.29
N LEU A 128 23.98 -9.27 1.30
CA LEU A 128 22.71 -8.72 1.78
C LEU A 128 22.90 -8.18 3.19
N GLU A 129 22.60 -6.92 3.38
CA GLU A 129 22.67 -6.22 4.66
C GLU A 129 21.26 -5.85 5.13
N ALA A 130 20.97 -6.02 6.42
CA ALA A 130 19.71 -5.64 7.03
C ALA A 130 19.97 -4.90 8.35
N PHE A 131 19.34 -3.75 8.54
CA PHE A 131 19.59 -2.86 9.67
C PHE A 131 18.37 -2.02 10.02
N THR A 132 18.36 -1.41 11.20
CA THR A 132 17.38 -0.40 11.59
C THR A 132 17.92 1.00 11.37
N GLU A 133 17.10 1.94 10.90
CA GLU A 133 17.52 3.35 10.70
C GLU A 133 18.01 4.00 11.99
N SER A 134 17.38 3.65 13.13
CA SER A 134 17.71 4.17 14.46
C SER A 134 18.97 3.55 15.08
N GLY A 135 19.43 2.40 14.56
CA GLY A 135 20.44 1.57 15.22
C GLY A 135 19.91 0.86 16.48
N ASP A 136 18.60 0.88 16.74
CA ASP A 136 17.98 0.10 17.80
C ASP A 136 17.90 -1.38 17.41
N PRO A 137 18.05 -2.33 18.36
CA PRO A 137 17.87 -3.74 18.08
C PRO A 137 16.48 -4.05 17.49
N ALA A 138 16.45 -4.96 16.52
CA ALA A 138 15.24 -5.51 15.93
C ALA A 138 15.30 -7.03 15.91
N ARG A 139 14.11 -7.65 15.85
CA ARG A 139 13.94 -9.08 15.69
C ARG A 139 13.79 -9.40 14.21
N TRP A 140 14.72 -10.17 13.68
CA TRP A 140 14.76 -10.61 12.29
C TRP A 140 14.55 -12.12 12.17
N VAL A 141 14.11 -12.54 11.00
CA VAL A 141 14.03 -13.94 10.59
C VAL A 141 14.69 -14.14 9.22
N ILE A 142 15.40 -15.25 9.09
CA ILE A 142 15.98 -15.73 7.84
C ILE A 142 15.33 -17.07 7.51
N LEU A 143 14.65 -17.13 6.36
CA LEU A 143 13.85 -18.28 5.92
C LEU A 143 14.36 -18.81 4.58
N PRO A 144 14.81 -20.08 4.50
CA PRO A 144 15.13 -20.70 3.23
C PRO A 144 13.95 -21.52 2.67
N GLY A 145 13.81 -21.56 1.35
CA GLY A 145 12.80 -22.36 0.66
C GLY A 145 12.32 -21.73 -0.65
N PRO A 146 11.26 -22.26 -1.28
CA PRO A 146 10.60 -21.60 -2.41
C PRO A 146 10.09 -20.21 -2.02
N ALA A 147 10.22 -19.21 -2.91
CA ALA A 147 9.85 -17.83 -2.61
C ALA A 147 8.42 -17.67 -2.07
N THR A 148 7.45 -18.30 -2.71
CA THR A 148 6.03 -18.26 -2.30
C THR A 148 5.82 -18.81 -0.88
N ALA A 149 6.53 -19.89 -0.52
CA ALA A 149 6.43 -20.52 0.78
C ALA A 149 7.07 -19.68 1.90
N VAL A 150 8.25 -19.08 1.65
CA VAL A 150 8.92 -18.24 2.65
C VAL A 150 8.18 -16.93 2.86
N MET A 151 7.61 -16.32 1.81
CA MET A 151 6.76 -15.13 1.93
C MET A 151 5.47 -15.43 2.70
N ALA A 152 4.81 -16.55 2.41
CA ALA A 152 3.61 -16.97 3.15
C ALA A 152 3.90 -17.22 4.64
N ARG A 153 5.05 -17.84 4.96
CA ARG A 153 5.50 -18.01 6.34
C ARG A 153 5.80 -16.67 7.02
N TYR A 154 6.51 -15.78 6.33
CA TYR A 154 6.84 -14.46 6.85
C TYR A 154 5.58 -13.62 7.14
N ALA A 155 4.57 -13.65 6.28
CA ALA A 155 3.28 -12.98 6.51
C ALA A 155 2.61 -13.45 7.81
N ARG A 156 2.63 -14.75 8.09
CA ARG A 156 2.09 -15.32 9.34
C ARG A 156 2.88 -14.83 10.55
N GLU A 157 4.21 -14.88 10.51
CA GLU A 157 5.06 -14.42 11.62
C GLU A 157 4.96 -12.89 11.84
N LEU A 158 4.71 -12.11 10.77
CA LEU A 158 4.36 -10.69 10.88
C LEU A 158 3.04 -10.48 11.62
N GLY A 159 2.01 -11.26 11.30
CA GLY A 159 0.71 -11.17 11.99
C GLY A 159 0.79 -11.53 13.47
N GLU A 160 1.64 -12.49 13.83
CA GLU A 160 1.92 -12.84 15.24
C GLU A 160 2.65 -11.71 15.98
N SER A 161 3.51 -10.95 15.27
CA SER A 161 4.37 -9.91 15.86
C SER A 161 3.69 -8.53 15.93
N LEU A 162 3.08 -8.10 14.83
CA LEU A 162 2.49 -6.76 14.67
C LEU A 162 0.97 -6.75 14.98
N GLY A 163 0.38 -7.92 15.19
CA GLY A 163 -1.05 -8.12 15.34
C GLY A 163 -1.75 -8.31 14.00
N GLY A 164 -3.08 -8.35 14.03
CA GLY A 164 -3.88 -8.51 12.83
C GLY A 164 -5.33 -8.09 13.06
N ARG A 165 -6.04 -7.86 11.96
CA ARG A 165 -7.48 -7.63 11.92
C ARG A 165 -8.11 -8.64 10.96
N ALA A 166 -9.41 -8.84 11.07
CA ALA A 166 -10.12 -9.71 10.13
C ALA A 166 -9.99 -9.14 8.72
N ILE A 167 -9.66 -10.00 7.76
CA ILE A 167 -9.59 -9.63 6.34
C ILE A 167 -10.95 -9.93 5.72
N GLU A 168 -11.73 -8.87 5.52
CA GLU A 168 -13.09 -8.95 5.00
C GLU A 168 -13.16 -8.62 3.51
N PRO A 169 -13.98 -9.34 2.71
CA PRO A 169 -14.16 -9.01 1.31
C PRO A 169 -14.81 -7.64 1.15
N GLN A 170 -14.37 -6.88 0.15
CA GLN A 170 -14.91 -5.54 -0.13
C GLN A 170 -15.61 -5.48 -1.49
N SER A 171 -16.68 -4.69 -1.54
CA SER A 171 -17.43 -4.33 -2.75
C SER A 171 -17.72 -2.84 -2.70
N VAL A 172 -16.93 -2.06 -3.43
CA VAL A 172 -16.85 -0.60 -3.29
C VAL A 172 -17.00 0.07 -4.65
N TRP A 173 -17.91 1.05 -4.73
CA TRP A 173 -17.87 2.04 -5.79
C TRP A 173 -17.15 3.30 -5.27
N CYS A 174 -16.12 3.75 -5.98
CA CYS A 174 -15.28 4.91 -5.66
C CYS A 174 -15.49 6.00 -6.71
N SER A 175 -15.55 7.28 -6.34
CA SER A 175 -15.74 8.36 -7.33
C SER A 175 -14.47 8.75 -8.12
N TRP A 176 -13.26 8.37 -7.67
CA TRP A 176 -12.01 8.95 -8.15
C TRP A 176 -11.73 8.73 -9.64
N TYR A 177 -11.67 7.47 -10.11
CA TYR A 177 -11.17 7.15 -11.46
C TYR A 177 -12.21 7.37 -12.58
N SER A 178 -13.16 8.27 -12.32
CA SER A 178 -14.09 8.81 -13.31
C SER A 178 -14.40 10.29 -13.10
N TYR A 179 -14.65 10.72 -11.86
CA TYR A 179 -14.95 12.12 -11.56
C TYR A 179 -13.69 12.93 -11.19
N TYR A 180 -12.65 12.28 -10.65
CA TYR A 180 -11.50 12.93 -10.01
C TYR A 180 -12.00 14.00 -9.02
N GLU A 181 -11.32 15.14 -8.93
CA GLU A 181 -11.73 16.31 -8.13
C GLU A 181 -13.09 16.92 -8.55
N GLY A 182 -13.66 16.47 -9.67
CA GLY A 182 -14.92 16.99 -10.24
C GLY A 182 -16.20 16.38 -9.66
N ILE A 183 -16.12 15.60 -8.58
CA ILE A 183 -17.30 15.04 -7.92
C ILE A 183 -18.14 16.17 -7.28
N SER A 184 -19.46 15.99 -7.27
CA SER A 184 -20.41 16.95 -6.68
C SER A 184 -21.60 16.23 -6.07
N GLN A 185 -22.38 16.95 -5.26
CA GLN A 185 -23.62 16.42 -4.70
C GLN A 185 -24.60 15.95 -5.78
N GLU A 186 -24.80 16.71 -6.86
CA GLU A 186 -25.68 16.32 -7.96
C GLU A 186 -25.20 15.05 -8.66
N ALA A 187 -23.89 14.96 -8.93
CA ALA A 187 -23.30 13.77 -9.53
C ALA A 187 -23.48 12.55 -8.62
N LEU A 188 -23.19 12.69 -7.32
CA LEU A 188 -23.38 11.63 -6.33
C LEU A 188 -24.84 11.16 -6.27
N GLU A 189 -25.80 12.08 -6.19
CA GLU A 189 -27.23 11.75 -6.11
C GLU A 189 -27.72 10.97 -7.34
N ARG A 190 -27.12 11.20 -8.52
CA ARG A 190 -27.40 10.44 -9.75
C ARG A 190 -26.81 9.03 -9.72
N GLU A 191 -25.65 8.83 -9.10
CA GLU A 191 -24.98 7.53 -9.03
C GLU A 191 -25.62 6.62 -7.98
N ILE A 192 -25.97 7.14 -6.80
CA ILE A 192 -26.50 6.37 -5.64
C ILE A 192 -27.52 5.27 -6.02
N PRO A 193 -28.65 5.57 -6.71
CA PRO A 193 -29.67 4.55 -6.98
C PRO A 193 -29.15 3.43 -7.89
N GLN A 194 -28.33 3.77 -8.89
CA GLN A 194 -27.80 2.81 -9.86
C GLN A 194 -26.67 1.96 -9.25
N VAL A 195 -25.81 2.57 -8.43
CA VAL A 195 -24.77 1.86 -7.67
C VAL A 195 -25.42 0.84 -6.73
N ALA A 196 -26.48 1.22 -6.01
CA ALA A 196 -27.23 0.31 -5.15
C ALA A 196 -27.88 -0.83 -5.94
N GLU A 197 -28.48 -0.53 -7.10
CA GLU A 197 -29.12 -1.54 -7.97
C GLU A 197 -28.12 -2.58 -8.50
N LEU A 198 -26.87 -2.20 -8.76
CA LEU A 198 -25.82 -3.13 -9.18
C LEU A 198 -25.31 -4.05 -8.06
N GLY A 199 -25.62 -3.74 -6.79
CA GLY A 199 -25.27 -4.58 -5.64
C GLY A 199 -23.97 -4.22 -4.94
N PHE A 200 -23.46 -3.00 -5.12
CA PHE A 200 -22.34 -2.51 -4.32
C PHE A 200 -22.73 -2.42 -2.84
N LYS A 201 -21.80 -2.80 -1.95
CA LYS A 201 -22.01 -2.71 -0.50
C LYS A 201 -21.60 -1.35 0.05
N THR A 202 -20.61 -0.71 -0.57
CA THR A 202 -20.04 0.56 -0.13
C THR A 202 -20.02 1.53 -1.30
N LEU A 203 -20.44 2.77 -1.04
CA LEU A 203 -20.23 3.90 -1.95
C LEU A 203 -19.30 4.88 -1.25
N GLN A 204 -18.11 5.06 -1.81
CA GLN A 204 -17.06 5.91 -1.28
C GLN A 204 -16.89 7.18 -2.13
N ILE A 205 -17.03 8.33 -1.47
CA ILE A 205 -16.76 9.65 -2.04
C ILE A 205 -15.26 9.92 -1.88
N ASP A 206 -14.57 10.12 -3.00
CA ASP A 206 -13.12 10.39 -3.05
C ASP A 206 -12.79 11.89 -3.01
N ASP A 207 -11.51 12.25 -3.20
CA ASP A 207 -11.02 13.63 -3.26
C ASP A 207 -11.88 14.52 -4.18
N GLY A 208 -12.15 15.76 -3.73
CA GLY A 208 -13.00 16.75 -4.40
C GLY A 208 -14.25 17.18 -3.61
N TRP A 209 -14.47 16.63 -2.41
CA TRP A 209 -15.60 17.01 -1.55
C TRP A 209 -15.27 18.17 -0.61
N GLU A 210 -14.00 18.35 -0.29
CA GLU A 210 -13.53 19.27 0.73
C GLU A 210 -13.31 20.69 0.21
N VAL A 211 -13.18 21.65 1.12
CA VAL A 211 -12.77 23.03 0.77
C VAL A 211 -11.35 23.06 0.22
N ALA A 212 -10.43 22.35 0.88
CA ALA A 212 -9.06 22.12 0.45
C ALA A 212 -8.41 21.01 1.30
N VAL A 213 -7.36 20.37 0.79
CA VAL A 213 -6.52 19.46 1.59
C VAL A 213 -5.91 20.20 2.79
N GLY A 214 -6.28 19.76 3.99
CA GLY A 214 -5.96 20.41 5.27
C GLY A 214 -7.10 21.26 5.86
N ASP A 215 -8.15 21.54 5.09
CA ASP A 215 -9.37 22.24 5.48
C ASP A 215 -10.60 21.36 5.19
N TRP A 216 -10.71 20.27 5.96
CA TRP A 216 -11.67 19.18 5.77
C TRP A 216 -13.12 19.54 6.16
N GLU A 217 -13.72 20.51 5.49
CA GLU A 217 -15.15 20.84 5.54
C GLU A 217 -15.79 20.62 4.16
N ALA A 218 -17.11 20.44 4.11
CA ALA A 218 -17.82 20.32 2.84
C ALA A 218 -17.57 21.57 1.97
N GLY A 219 -17.06 21.35 0.76
CA GLY A 219 -16.86 22.38 -0.26
C GLY A 219 -18.18 22.85 -0.88
N GLU A 220 -18.09 23.85 -1.76
CA GLU A 220 -19.26 24.43 -2.43
C GLU A 220 -20.03 23.42 -3.30
N SER A 221 -19.35 22.38 -3.80
CA SER A 221 -19.95 21.28 -4.57
C SER A 221 -20.85 20.36 -3.73
N PHE A 222 -20.80 20.46 -2.41
CA PHE A 222 -21.60 19.70 -1.43
C PHE A 222 -22.40 20.63 -0.51
N GLY A 223 -23.29 21.42 -1.11
CA GLY A 223 -24.07 22.46 -0.41
C GLY A 223 -24.95 21.98 0.75
N ASP A 224 -25.45 20.74 0.71
CA ASP A 224 -26.22 20.15 1.81
C ASP A 224 -25.33 19.56 2.92
N GLY A 225 -24.01 19.52 2.69
CA GLY A 225 -23.02 19.00 3.61
C GLY A 225 -22.87 17.47 3.57
N MET A 226 -21.75 17.00 4.13
CA MET A 226 -21.36 15.58 4.06
C MET A 226 -22.22 14.65 4.92
N GLU A 227 -22.85 15.16 5.99
CA GLU A 227 -23.82 14.38 6.79
C GLU A 227 -25.05 13.97 5.96
N ALA A 228 -25.50 14.88 5.10
CA ALA A 228 -26.63 14.64 4.22
C ALA A 228 -26.25 13.69 3.07
N ALA A 229 -25.00 13.75 2.58
CA ALA A 229 -24.46 12.79 1.61
C ALA A 229 -24.38 11.37 2.21
N ALA A 230 -23.79 11.21 3.40
CA ALA A 230 -23.72 9.93 4.10
C ALA A 230 -25.10 9.34 4.39
N THR A 231 -26.07 10.19 4.76
CA THR A 231 -27.45 9.76 5.01
C THR A 231 -28.13 9.20 3.76
N ARG A 232 -28.00 9.87 2.61
CA ARG A 232 -28.55 9.36 1.34
C ARG A 232 -27.96 8.02 0.93
N ILE A 233 -26.64 7.85 1.06
CA ILE A 233 -25.97 6.57 0.76
C ILE A 233 -26.51 5.45 1.65
N ARG A 234 -26.66 5.72 2.95
CA ARG A 234 -27.19 4.78 3.92
C ARG A 234 -28.67 4.44 3.68
N GLU A 235 -29.48 5.41 3.32
CA GLU A 235 -30.90 5.21 2.96
C GLU A 235 -31.07 4.34 1.70
N ALA A 236 -30.09 4.37 0.79
CA ALA A 236 -30.01 3.46 -0.35
C ALA A 236 -29.49 2.04 0.02
N GLY A 237 -29.22 1.77 1.30
CA GLY A 237 -28.80 0.45 1.77
C GLY A 237 -27.30 0.17 1.65
N MET A 238 -26.48 1.18 1.36
CA MET A 238 -25.03 1.06 1.22
C MET A 238 -24.28 1.66 2.41
N GLN A 239 -23.07 1.19 2.65
CA GLN A 239 -22.15 1.79 3.61
C GLN A 239 -21.58 3.10 3.05
N PRO A 240 -21.70 4.23 3.78
CA PRO A 240 -21.09 5.50 3.36
C PRO A 240 -19.58 5.48 3.60
N GLY A 241 -18.82 5.67 2.52
CA GLY A 241 -17.38 5.80 2.51
C GLY A 241 -16.90 7.22 2.22
N LEU A 242 -15.79 7.65 2.85
CA LEU A 242 -15.18 8.96 2.61
C LEU A 242 -13.66 8.88 2.53
N TRP A 243 -13.09 9.60 1.57
CA TRP A 243 -11.66 9.86 1.48
C TRP A 243 -11.24 11.04 2.34
N VAL A 244 -10.09 10.93 2.98
CA VAL A 244 -9.43 12.02 3.69
C VAL A 244 -7.92 11.77 3.75
N ALA A 245 -7.13 12.84 3.66
CA ALA A 245 -5.67 12.77 3.84
C ALA A 245 -5.26 13.38 5.19
N PRO A 246 -5.49 12.69 6.33
CA PRO A 246 -5.56 13.32 7.65
C PRO A 246 -4.23 13.88 8.16
N PHE A 247 -3.12 13.52 7.52
CA PHE A 247 -1.77 13.88 7.95
C PHE A 247 -1.07 14.86 7.02
N ILE A 248 -1.76 15.42 6.03
CA ILE A 248 -1.21 16.46 5.17
C ILE A 248 -2.08 17.71 5.13
N ALA A 249 -1.46 18.82 4.77
CA ALA A 249 -2.15 20.07 4.44
C ALA A 249 -1.40 20.85 3.36
N LEU A 250 -2.14 21.53 2.50
CA LEU A 250 -1.57 22.42 1.50
C LEU A 250 -1.13 23.76 2.13
N PRO A 251 -0.12 24.45 1.58
CA PRO A 251 0.43 25.69 2.13
C PRO A 251 -0.60 26.81 2.35
N GLY A 252 -1.66 26.86 1.54
CA GLY A 252 -2.73 27.87 1.66
C GLY A 252 -3.80 27.57 2.72
N SER A 253 -3.84 26.34 3.23
CA SER A 253 -4.88 25.89 4.16
C SER A 253 -4.86 26.66 5.48
N ARG A 254 -6.02 26.75 6.14
CA ARG A 254 -6.11 27.31 7.48
C ARG A 254 -5.30 26.49 8.49
N ALA A 255 -5.26 25.18 8.33
CA ALA A 255 -4.41 24.30 9.13
C ALA A 255 -2.96 24.81 9.20
N VAL A 256 -2.33 25.10 8.04
CA VAL A 256 -0.95 25.59 7.98
C VAL A 256 -0.80 27.00 8.52
N ARG A 257 -1.72 27.91 8.18
CA ARG A 257 -1.61 29.32 8.58
C ARG A 257 -1.88 29.53 10.07
N ASP A 258 -2.88 28.84 10.61
CA ASP A 258 -3.40 29.08 11.96
C ASP A 258 -2.64 28.23 13.00
N TYR A 259 -2.05 27.09 12.61
CA TYR A 259 -1.36 26.14 13.51
C TYR A 259 -0.04 25.57 12.93
N PRO A 260 0.92 26.40 12.49
CA PRO A 260 2.16 25.89 11.89
C PRO A 260 2.98 24.98 12.81
N GLU A 261 2.85 25.12 14.14
CA GLU A 261 3.55 24.29 15.12
C GLU A 261 3.14 22.81 15.08
N MET A 262 1.99 22.48 14.48
CA MET A 262 1.48 21.11 14.42
C MET A 262 2.13 20.26 13.31
N PHE A 263 3.03 20.83 12.51
CA PHE A 263 3.67 20.17 11.38
C PHE A 263 5.10 19.73 11.70
N VAL A 264 5.61 18.79 10.90
CA VAL A 264 7.02 18.41 10.93
C VAL A 264 7.86 19.57 10.41
N HIS A 265 8.97 19.86 11.08
CA HIS A 265 9.89 20.94 10.70
C HIS A 265 11.18 20.38 10.10
N ASN A 266 11.85 21.16 9.26
CA ASN A 266 13.19 20.86 8.76
C ASN A 266 14.27 21.40 9.75
N ALA A 267 15.55 21.29 9.40
CA ALA A 267 16.65 21.74 10.25
C ALA A 267 16.76 23.28 10.39
N ASP A 268 16.21 24.05 9.46
CA ASP A 268 16.24 25.51 9.51
C ASP A 268 15.03 26.13 10.26
N GLY A 269 14.12 25.27 10.74
CA GLY A 269 12.92 25.69 11.45
C GLY A 269 11.73 26.03 10.54
N GLY A 270 11.85 25.83 9.22
CA GLY A 270 10.73 25.84 8.29
C GLY A 270 9.93 24.53 8.30
N LEU A 271 8.77 24.52 7.63
CA LEU A 271 7.95 23.33 7.49
C LEU A 271 8.59 22.32 6.53
N ALA A 272 8.61 21.04 6.91
CA ALA A 272 9.16 19.98 6.07
C ALA A 272 8.18 19.63 4.95
N VAL A 273 8.65 19.71 3.70
CA VAL A 273 7.89 19.30 2.52
C VAL A 273 7.79 17.77 2.48
N ALA A 274 6.57 17.27 2.55
CA ALA A 274 6.27 15.84 2.54
C ALA A 274 6.20 15.28 1.11
N GLY A 275 5.82 16.11 0.15
CA GLY A 275 5.77 15.77 -1.26
C GLY A 275 5.11 16.88 -2.06
N SER A 276 4.78 16.57 -3.31
CA SER A 276 4.11 17.51 -4.22
C SER A 276 2.93 16.85 -4.91
N ASN A 277 1.78 17.53 -4.92
CA ASN A 277 0.55 17.16 -5.62
C ASN A 277 -0.39 18.39 -5.72
N TRP A 278 -1.51 18.30 -6.43
CA TRP A 278 -2.46 19.43 -6.63
C TRP A 278 -1.78 20.72 -7.10
N GLY A 279 -0.74 20.60 -7.93
CA GLY A 279 0.04 21.72 -8.46
C GLY A 279 1.02 22.39 -7.49
N GLY A 280 1.24 21.84 -6.28
CA GLY A 280 2.17 22.44 -5.30
C GLY A 280 2.77 21.42 -4.32
N ASP A 281 3.57 21.93 -3.38
CA ASP A 281 4.08 21.13 -2.26
C ASP A 281 3.01 21.00 -1.16
N TYR A 282 3.09 19.95 -0.34
CA TYR A 282 2.27 19.80 0.87
C TYR A 282 3.15 19.45 2.09
N TYR A 283 2.64 19.77 3.28
CA TYR A 283 3.34 19.58 4.55
C TYR A 283 2.73 18.42 5.35
N ALA A 284 3.54 17.76 6.18
CA ALA A 284 3.10 16.67 7.04
C ALA A 284 2.80 17.13 8.47
N LEU A 285 1.70 16.66 9.05
CA LEU A 285 1.41 16.81 10.48
C LEU A 285 2.44 16.03 11.31
N ASP A 286 2.92 16.65 12.38
CA ASP A 286 3.65 15.96 13.43
C ASP A 286 2.67 15.29 14.39
N THR A 287 2.42 14.00 14.16
CA THR A 287 1.52 13.17 14.98
C THR A 287 1.94 13.04 16.45
N THR A 288 3.12 13.52 16.82
CA THR A 288 3.59 13.57 18.20
C THR A 288 3.22 14.87 18.93
N HIS A 289 2.83 15.91 18.19
CA HIS A 289 2.45 17.22 18.73
C HIS A 289 0.99 17.22 19.25
N PRO A 290 0.71 17.67 20.49
CA PRO A 290 -0.65 17.65 21.06
C PRO A 290 -1.72 18.37 20.22
N THR A 291 -1.36 19.50 19.57
CA THR A 291 -2.26 20.21 18.63
C THR A 291 -2.65 19.33 17.44
N ALA A 292 -1.68 18.66 16.80
CA ALA A 292 -1.94 17.75 15.68
C ALA A 292 -2.82 16.58 16.12
N GLN A 293 -2.54 16.00 17.29
CA GLN A 293 -3.37 14.90 17.82
C GLN A 293 -4.81 15.34 18.05
N THR A 294 -5.01 16.53 18.61
CA THR A 294 -6.34 17.10 18.83
C THR A 294 -7.04 17.39 17.50
N TYR A 295 -6.31 17.91 16.51
CA TYR A 295 -6.82 18.15 15.17
C TYR A 295 -7.32 16.86 14.51
N VAL A 296 -6.49 15.81 14.48
CA VAL A 296 -6.84 14.49 13.91
C VAL A 296 -8.05 13.88 14.63
N ARG A 297 -8.08 13.89 15.98
CA ARG A 297 -9.22 13.36 16.73
C ARG A 297 -10.52 14.10 16.39
N LYS A 298 -10.49 15.44 16.30
CA LYS A 298 -11.67 16.22 15.92
C LYS A 298 -12.13 15.93 14.50
N LEU A 299 -11.19 15.79 13.56
CA LEU A 299 -11.46 15.45 12.18
C LEU A 299 -12.16 14.08 12.07
N ILE A 300 -11.54 13.03 12.62
CA ILE A 300 -12.08 11.67 12.55
C ILE A 300 -13.41 11.57 13.30
N ALA A 301 -13.53 12.19 14.49
CA ALA A 301 -14.79 12.19 15.23
C ALA A 301 -15.92 12.90 14.47
N LYS A 302 -15.61 13.97 13.72
CA LYS A 302 -16.58 14.65 12.87
C LYS A 302 -17.03 13.74 11.72
N ILE A 303 -16.09 13.13 11.01
CA ILE A 303 -16.41 12.26 9.86
C ILE A 303 -17.23 11.04 10.30
N VAL A 304 -16.80 10.35 11.35
CA VAL A 304 -17.43 9.10 11.78
C VAL A 304 -18.69 9.35 12.61
N HIS A 305 -18.57 10.09 13.72
CA HIS A 305 -19.65 10.17 14.72
C HIS A 305 -20.69 11.23 14.42
N ARG A 306 -20.31 12.30 13.72
CA ARG A 306 -21.25 13.37 13.34
C ARG A 306 -21.83 13.15 11.95
N TRP A 307 -20.99 12.94 10.94
CA TRP A 307 -21.48 12.76 9.57
C TRP A 307 -21.94 11.34 9.27
N GLY A 308 -21.46 10.34 10.02
CA GLY A 308 -21.94 8.96 9.91
C GLY A 308 -21.26 8.13 8.82
N PHE A 309 -20.03 8.48 8.42
CA PHE A 309 -19.22 7.63 7.54
C PHE A 309 -18.59 6.49 8.34
N SER A 310 -18.71 5.26 7.82
CA SER A 310 -18.20 4.05 8.49
C SER A 310 -17.16 3.29 7.66
N TYR A 311 -16.80 3.82 6.49
CA TYR A 311 -15.65 3.39 5.70
C TYR A 311 -14.79 4.63 5.43
N LEU A 312 -13.50 4.59 5.75
CA LEU A 312 -12.57 5.69 5.52
C LEU A 312 -11.41 5.24 4.63
N LYS A 313 -11.19 5.94 3.51
CA LYS A 313 -9.96 5.87 2.74
C LYS A 313 -9.01 6.95 3.27
N LEU A 314 -7.98 6.53 4.00
CA LEU A 314 -6.96 7.38 4.63
C LEU A 314 -5.76 7.47 3.69
N ASP A 315 -5.60 8.61 3.04
CA ASP A 315 -4.62 8.77 1.96
C ASP A 315 -3.42 9.65 2.32
N PHE A 316 -2.33 9.53 1.55
CA PHE A 316 -1.05 10.20 1.79
C PHE A 316 -0.55 10.02 3.23
N ILE A 317 -0.92 8.92 3.88
CA ILE A 317 -0.65 8.73 5.30
C ILE A 317 0.83 8.46 5.58
N ASN A 318 1.63 8.06 4.57
CA ASN A 318 3.10 8.01 4.66
C ASN A 318 3.70 9.36 5.07
N ALA A 319 3.01 10.48 4.85
CA ALA A 319 3.46 11.80 5.27
C ALA A 319 3.79 11.86 6.78
N ALA A 320 3.07 11.11 7.63
CA ALA A 320 3.38 11.05 9.06
C ALA A 320 4.77 10.45 9.38
N ALA A 321 5.38 9.74 8.42
CA ALA A 321 6.69 9.11 8.53
C ALA A 321 7.81 9.87 7.79
N ILE A 322 7.62 11.11 7.36
CA ILE A 322 8.70 11.84 6.68
C ILE A 322 9.88 12.10 7.63
N PRO A 323 11.12 12.20 7.14
CA PRO A 323 12.24 12.68 7.94
C PRO A 323 11.99 14.13 8.38
N GLY A 324 12.41 14.47 9.60
CA GLY A 324 12.31 15.84 10.12
C GLY A 324 12.26 15.92 11.64
N TYR A 325 12.08 17.14 12.12
CA TYR A 325 11.98 17.49 13.53
C TYR A 325 10.51 17.54 13.94
N ARG A 326 10.23 16.84 15.03
CA ARG A 326 8.94 16.64 15.67
C ARG A 326 9.01 17.15 17.11
N HIS A 327 7.84 17.38 17.70
CA HIS A 327 7.64 17.70 19.11
C HIS A 327 8.27 16.65 20.02
N ARG A 328 8.10 15.36 19.70
CA ARG A 328 8.87 14.27 20.31
C ARG A 328 9.69 13.58 19.24
N GLN A 329 11.01 13.65 19.39
CA GLN A 329 11.95 12.93 18.53
C GLN A 329 11.88 11.43 18.80
N ILE A 330 11.07 10.76 17.99
CA ILE A 330 10.88 9.32 17.97
C ILE A 330 11.14 8.79 16.55
N ASP A 331 11.23 7.48 16.44
CA ASP A 331 11.28 6.79 15.15
C ASP A 331 10.09 7.19 14.24
N ARG A 332 10.34 7.36 12.94
CA ARG A 332 9.35 7.90 12.01
C ARG A 332 8.22 6.92 11.67
N GLU A 333 8.49 5.61 11.67
CA GLU A 333 7.44 4.59 11.53
C GLU A 333 6.61 4.49 12.83
N GLU A 334 7.19 4.75 14.01
CA GLU A 334 6.42 4.89 15.26
C GLU A 334 5.59 6.18 15.31
N ALA A 335 6.06 7.29 14.74
CA ALA A 335 5.24 8.50 14.56
C ALA A 335 4.04 8.23 13.63
N TYR A 336 4.26 7.51 12.53
CA TYR A 336 3.19 7.04 11.66
C TYR A 336 2.17 6.16 12.39
N ARG A 337 2.64 5.15 13.14
CA ARG A 337 1.77 4.29 13.96
C ARG A 337 1.03 5.08 15.04
N THR A 338 1.65 6.10 15.62
CA THR A 338 0.98 7.03 16.55
C THR A 338 -0.20 7.72 15.86
N GLY A 339 -0.01 8.24 14.64
CA GLY A 339 -1.09 8.81 13.84
C GLY A 339 -2.23 7.83 13.60
N LEU A 340 -1.91 6.61 13.15
CA LEU A 340 -2.92 5.59 12.88
C LEU A 340 -3.67 5.13 14.13
N ARG A 341 -3.00 4.99 15.29
CA ARG A 341 -3.67 4.70 16.56
C ARG A 341 -4.67 5.80 16.93
N LEU A 342 -4.32 7.08 16.73
CA LEU A 342 -5.26 8.18 16.95
C LEU A 342 -6.50 8.06 16.07
N VAL A 343 -6.32 7.70 14.80
CA VAL A 343 -7.43 7.48 13.86
C VAL A 343 -8.28 6.29 14.32
N ARG A 344 -7.67 5.12 14.54
CA ARG A 344 -8.37 3.89 14.98
C ARG A 344 -9.13 4.10 16.29
N ASP A 345 -8.47 4.62 17.33
CA ASP A 345 -9.09 4.88 18.64
C ASP A 345 -10.30 5.81 18.54
N THR A 346 -10.25 6.76 17.60
CA THR A 346 -11.30 7.76 17.42
C THR A 346 -12.42 7.25 16.53
N ALA A 347 -12.10 6.54 15.45
CA ALA A 347 -13.07 5.97 14.50
C ALA A 347 -13.83 4.77 15.10
N GLY A 348 -13.21 4.07 16.05
CA GLY A 348 -13.74 2.84 16.63
C GLY A 348 -13.37 1.59 15.83
N GLU A 349 -13.63 0.43 16.42
CA GLU A 349 -13.28 -0.87 15.86
C GLU A 349 -14.14 -1.26 14.64
N GLU A 350 -15.37 -0.75 14.56
CA GLU A 350 -16.34 -1.08 13.51
C GLU A 350 -16.15 -0.27 12.21
N THR A 351 -15.41 0.84 12.26
CA THR A 351 -15.15 1.66 11.06
C THR A 351 -14.07 0.97 10.22
N PHE A 352 -14.38 0.68 8.96
CA PHE A 352 -13.40 0.13 8.03
C PHE A 352 -12.38 1.20 7.62
N LEU A 353 -11.09 0.94 7.81
CA LEU A 353 -10.00 1.83 7.45
C LEU A 353 -9.16 1.24 6.31
N LEU A 354 -9.24 1.84 5.13
CA LEU A 354 -8.36 1.60 4.00
C LEU A 354 -7.20 2.61 4.04
N GLY A 355 -5.96 2.14 4.09
CA GLY A 355 -4.78 3.01 3.92
C GLY A 355 -4.35 3.14 2.46
N SER A 356 -4.11 4.36 2.00
CA SER A 356 -3.49 4.67 0.71
C SER A 356 -2.28 5.58 0.90
N GLY A 357 -1.23 5.39 0.10
CA GLY A 357 0.11 5.87 0.45
C GLY A 357 0.55 5.33 1.82
N ALA A 358 0.14 4.11 2.18
CA ALA A 358 0.36 3.53 3.49
C ALA A 358 1.74 2.90 3.61
N LEU A 359 2.39 3.03 4.77
CA LEU A 359 3.52 2.18 5.11
C LEU A 359 2.99 0.78 5.43
N ILE A 360 3.20 -0.18 4.54
CA ILE A 360 2.43 -1.45 4.55
C ILE A 360 2.65 -2.21 5.87
N MET A 361 3.88 -2.58 6.20
CA MET A 361 4.15 -3.36 7.42
C MET A 361 3.80 -2.57 8.70
N PRO A 362 4.14 -1.27 8.82
CA PRO A 362 3.70 -0.46 9.95
C PRO A 362 2.18 -0.25 10.06
N SER A 363 1.38 -0.58 9.03
CA SER A 363 -0.08 -0.51 9.08
C SER A 363 -0.73 -1.75 9.69
N ILE A 364 -0.01 -2.87 9.74
CA ILE A 364 -0.53 -4.14 10.25
C ILE A 364 -1.00 -3.98 11.70
N GLY A 365 -2.18 -4.53 11.97
CA GLY A 365 -2.88 -4.45 13.26
C GLY A 365 -3.69 -3.17 13.48
N LEU A 366 -3.55 -2.14 12.63
CA LEU A 366 -4.24 -0.85 12.78
C LEU A 366 -5.28 -0.59 11.69
N LEU A 367 -4.92 -0.89 10.44
CA LEU A 367 -5.79 -0.76 9.27
C LEU A 367 -6.44 -2.10 8.90
N ASP A 368 -7.61 -2.04 8.27
CA ASP A 368 -8.32 -3.25 7.80
C ASP A 368 -7.79 -3.69 6.43
N ALA A 369 -7.45 -2.72 5.57
CA ALA A 369 -6.80 -2.97 4.30
C ALA A 369 -5.81 -1.86 3.94
N VAL A 370 -4.91 -2.15 2.99
CA VAL A 370 -4.03 -1.17 2.38
C VAL A 370 -4.04 -1.30 0.86
N ARG A 371 -4.00 -0.15 0.17
CA ARG A 371 -3.59 -0.09 -1.23
C ARG A 371 -2.18 -0.68 -1.36
N VAL A 372 -2.00 -1.61 -2.29
CA VAL A 372 -0.70 -2.30 -2.48
C VAL A 372 0.03 -1.88 -3.76
N GLY A 373 -0.50 -0.93 -4.51
CA GLY A 373 0.13 -0.45 -5.73
C GLY A 373 -0.11 1.04 -5.98
N PRO A 374 0.57 1.62 -6.99
CA PRO A 374 0.25 2.95 -7.50
C PRO A 374 -1.18 2.97 -8.05
N ASP A 375 -1.63 4.16 -8.39
CA ASP A 375 -2.94 4.35 -9.00
C ASP A 375 -3.06 3.60 -10.33
N VAL A 376 -4.19 2.93 -10.54
CA VAL A 376 -4.56 2.43 -11.86
C VAL A 376 -4.93 3.61 -12.75
N ALA A 377 -4.79 3.44 -14.06
CA ALA A 377 -5.28 4.41 -15.03
C ALA A 377 -6.02 3.67 -16.15
N PRO A 378 -6.93 4.32 -16.89
CA PRO A 378 -7.59 3.74 -18.06
C PRO A 378 -6.65 3.68 -19.28
N MET A 379 -5.38 3.30 -19.05
CA MET A 379 -4.32 3.09 -20.03
C MET A 379 -3.30 2.08 -19.48
N TRP A 380 -2.81 1.20 -20.33
CA TRP A 380 -1.87 0.15 -19.93
C TRP A 380 -0.53 0.71 -19.51
N GLU A 381 0.12 1.43 -20.44
CA GLU A 381 1.38 2.12 -20.25
C GLU A 381 1.31 3.57 -20.75
N ASN A 382 2.28 4.39 -20.31
CA ASN A 382 2.45 5.77 -20.76
C ASN A 382 3.89 5.96 -21.24
N TYR A 383 4.08 6.23 -22.53
CA TYR A 383 5.40 6.43 -23.15
C TYR A 383 6.21 7.58 -22.53
N ALA A 384 5.56 8.49 -21.80
CA ALA A 384 6.22 9.61 -21.15
C ALA A 384 6.89 9.24 -19.82
N SER A 385 6.66 8.03 -19.27
CA SER A 385 7.22 7.62 -17.99
C SER A 385 7.37 6.12 -17.83
N ASP A 386 8.60 5.70 -17.52
CA ASP A 386 8.95 4.35 -17.07
C ASP A 386 8.90 4.21 -15.53
N ASP A 387 8.42 5.23 -14.81
CA ASP A 387 8.30 5.20 -13.35
C ASP A 387 7.22 4.19 -12.93
N LEU A 388 7.60 3.22 -12.08
CA LEU A 388 6.70 2.18 -11.58
C LEU A 388 5.76 2.68 -10.47
N SER A 389 5.87 3.94 -10.06
CA SER A 389 4.95 4.59 -9.12
C SER A 389 3.88 5.45 -9.80
N ASP A 390 3.97 5.65 -11.12
CA ASP A 390 3.01 6.46 -11.87
C ASP A 390 1.68 5.74 -12.08
N ALA A 391 0.63 6.54 -12.33
CA ALA A 391 -0.70 6.02 -12.57
C ALA A 391 -0.80 5.32 -13.93
N LYS A 392 -0.80 3.97 -13.91
CA LYS A 392 -0.82 3.10 -15.09
C LYS A 392 -1.46 1.75 -14.71
N ALA A 393 -2.29 1.18 -15.58
CA ALA A 393 -2.86 -0.16 -15.32
C ALA A 393 -1.78 -1.24 -15.18
N TYR A 394 -0.72 -1.19 -15.99
CA TYR A 394 0.42 -2.09 -15.84
C TYR A 394 1.06 -1.99 -14.45
N ASN A 395 1.31 -0.77 -13.97
CA ASN A 395 1.96 -0.58 -12.67
C ASN A 395 1.08 -1.07 -11.52
N ALA A 396 -0.23 -0.81 -11.57
CA ALA A 396 -1.19 -1.30 -10.59
C ALA A 396 -1.23 -2.84 -10.58
N LEU A 397 -1.32 -3.47 -11.77
CA LEU A 397 -1.26 -4.93 -11.90
C LEU A 397 0.05 -5.49 -11.35
N HIS A 398 1.19 -4.92 -11.77
CA HIS A 398 2.53 -5.35 -11.38
C HIS A 398 2.70 -5.31 -9.86
N ALA A 399 2.32 -4.22 -9.21
CA ALA A 399 2.40 -4.12 -7.77
C ALA A 399 1.39 -5.06 -7.08
N GLY A 400 0.16 -5.14 -7.57
CA GLY A 400 -0.91 -6.00 -7.06
C GLY A 400 -0.51 -7.46 -6.98
N ILE A 401 -0.03 -8.05 -8.09
CA ILE A 401 0.39 -9.45 -8.11
C ILE A 401 1.62 -9.70 -7.22
N ASN A 402 2.61 -8.81 -7.26
CA ASN A 402 3.83 -8.95 -6.46
C ASN A 402 3.57 -8.82 -4.95
N ARG A 403 2.46 -8.21 -4.52
CA ARG A 403 2.11 -7.99 -3.12
C ARG A 403 0.89 -8.79 -2.66
N LEU A 404 0.33 -9.65 -3.51
CA LEU A 404 -0.84 -10.48 -3.20
C LEU A 404 -0.66 -11.37 -1.96
N TRP A 405 0.59 -11.78 -1.68
CA TRP A 405 0.93 -12.57 -0.49
C TRP A 405 0.61 -11.87 0.85
N LEU A 406 0.49 -10.54 0.86
CA LEU A 406 0.09 -9.75 2.04
C LEU A 406 -1.36 -10.03 2.45
N GLY A 407 -2.20 -10.56 1.56
CA GLY A 407 -3.59 -10.96 1.84
C GLY A 407 -3.74 -12.05 2.93
N ARG A 408 -2.61 -12.54 3.46
CA ARG A 408 -2.53 -13.43 4.63
C ARG A 408 -2.46 -12.69 5.97
N VAL A 409 -2.15 -11.41 5.98
CA VAL A 409 -1.89 -10.61 7.21
C VAL A 409 -2.62 -9.27 7.24
N ILE A 410 -2.99 -8.71 6.08
CA ILE A 410 -3.78 -7.48 5.97
C ILE A 410 -4.63 -7.53 4.69
N GLY A 411 -5.78 -6.84 4.68
CA GLY A 411 -6.55 -6.68 3.45
C GLY A 411 -5.73 -6.01 2.35
N VAL A 412 -5.85 -6.52 1.13
CA VAL A 412 -5.12 -6.05 -0.05
C VAL A 412 -6.09 -5.35 -0.97
N ASP A 413 -5.85 -4.06 -1.22
CA ASP A 413 -6.57 -3.29 -2.23
C ASP A 413 -5.64 -3.11 -3.45
N PRO A 414 -5.90 -3.81 -4.57
CA PRO A 414 -5.12 -3.67 -5.80
C PRO A 414 -5.53 -2.46 -6.64
N ASP A 415 -6.36 -1.58 -6.09
CA ASP A 415 -7.04 -0.45 -6.74
C ASP A 415 -8.27 -0.86 -7.59
N VAL A 416 -8.93 0.12 -8.19
CA VAL A 416 -10.15 -0.12 -8.96
C VAL A 416 -9.92 -0.95 -10.22
N VAL A 417 -10.98 -1.64 -10.65
CA VAL A 417 -11.06 -2.32 -11.94
C VAL A 417 -12.05 -1.61 -12.86
N PHE A 418 -11.94 -1.89 -14.16
CA PHE A 418 -12.79 -1.28 -15.19
C PHE A 418 -13.65 -2.33 -15.88
N PHE A 419 -14.90 -1.95 -16.14
CA PHE A 419 -15.87 -2.64 -17.00
C PHE A 419 -16.24 -1.80 -18.22
N ARG A 420 -16.13 -0.47 -18.11
CA ARG A 420 -16.37 0.44 -19.22
C ARG A 420 -15.35 0.25 -20.35
N HIS A 421 -15.83 0.23 -21.58
CA HIS A 421 -15.03 0.51 -22.78
C HIS A 421 -15.01 2.00 -23.10
N ARG A 422 -16.09 2.70 -22.73
CA ARG A 422 -16.20 4.15 -22.95
C ARG A 422 -15.16 4.89 -22.12
N ARG A 423 -14.36 5.75 -22.77
CA ARG A 423 -13.28 6.53 -22.12
C ARG A 423 -12.25 5.63 -21.41
N ASN A 424 -11.97 4.48 -22.00
CA ASN A 424 -10.97 3.54 -21.54
C ASN A 424 -10.10 3.12 -22.72
N LEU A 425 -8.77 3.10 -22.53
CA LEU A 425 -7.81 2.63 -23.53
C LEU A 425 -7.36 1.20 -23.27
N LEU A 426 -7.85 0.56 -22.22
CA LEU A 426 -7.56 -0.84 -21.93
C LEU A 426 -8.36 -1.76 -22.85
N ASP A 427 -7.71 -2.82 -23.32
CA ASP A 427 -8.41 -3.92 -23.99
C ASP A 427 -9.04 -4.89 -22.97
N ASP A 428 -9.85 -5.83 -23.47
CA ASP A 428 -10.54 -6.84 -22.65
C ASP A 428 -9.59 -7.70 -21.83
N THR A 429 -8.41 -8.01 -22.37
CA THR A 429 -7.43 -8.87 -21.71
C THR A 429 -6.80 -8.13 -20.52
N GLN A 430 -6.41 -6.87 -20.73
CA GLN A 430 -5.87 -6.00 -19.69
C GLN A 430 -6.89 -5.73 -18.59
N MET A 431 -8.14 -5.45 -18.96
CA MET A 431 -9.23 -5.30 -17.99
C MET A 431 -9.46 -6.60 -17.20
N GLN A 432 -9.41 -7.77 -17.86
CA GLN A 432 -9.56 -9.05 -17.18
C GLN A 432 -8.43 -9.32 -16.19
N TRP A 433 -7.18 -9.03 -16.53
CA TRP A 433 -6.05 -9.21 -15.60
C TRP A 433 -6.20 -8.39 -14.32
N LEU A 434 -6.68 -7.15 -14.43
CA LEU A 434 -6.98 -6.33 -13.25
C LEU A 434 -8.10 -6.94 -12.40
N ARG A 435 -9.16 -7.44 -13.04
CA ARG A 435 -10.28 -8.12 -12.35
C ARG A 435 -9.84 -9.40 -11.64
N ASP A 436 -8.94 -10.18 -12.25
CA ASP A 436 -8.41 -11.41 -11.65
C ASP A 436 -7.62 -11.12 -10.36
N VAL A 437 -6.81 -10.05 -10.35
CA VAL A 437 -6.08 -9.64 -9.12
C VAL A 437 -7.03 -9.06 -8.07
N ALA A 438 -8.07 -8.32 -8.47
CA ALA A 438 -9.12 -7.82 -7.57
C ALA A 438 -9.90 -8.95 -6.90
N GLU A 439 -10.26 -9.99 -7.65
CA GLU A 439 -10.92 -11.19 -7.14
C GLU A 439 -9.99 -11.96 -6.19
N ALA A 440 -8.73 -12.16 -6.56
CA ALA A 440 -7.73 -12.80 -5.70
C ALA A 440 -7.49 -12.04 -4.39
N SER A 441 -7.57 -10.71 -4.45
CA SER A 441 -7.46 -9.84 -3.27
C SER A 441 -8.73 -9.78 -2.45
N ARG A 442 -9.85 -10.35 -2.96
CA ARG A 442 -11.21 -10.23 -2.41
C ARG A 442 -11.63 -8.77 -2.23
N TYR A 443 -11.14 -7.90 -3.11
CA TYR A 443 -11.32 -6.46 -3.03
C TYR A 443 -11.85 -5.95 -4.37
N ARG A 444 -13.18 -5.95 -4.50
CA ARG A 444 -13.87 -5.56 -5.73
C ARG A 444 -14.18 -4.07 -5.67
N CYS A 445 -13.30 -3.24 -6.21
CA CYS A 445 -13.50 -1.79 -6.28
C CYS A 445 -13.65 -1.31 -7.73
N LEU A 446 -14.61 -0.44 -7.99
CA LEU A 446 -14.86 0.13 -9.32
C LEU A 446 -15.06 1.64 -9.21
N SER A 447 -14.81 2.34 -10.31
CA SER A 447 -15.08 3.79 -10.43
C SER A 447 -15.87 4.15 -11.68
N ASP A 448 -16.40 3.17 -12.42
CA ASP A 448 -17.14 3.43 -13.65
C ASP A 448 -18.43 4.21 -13.34
N GLN A 449 -18.66 5.31 -14.08
CA GLN A 449 -19.94 6.02 -14.00
C GLN A 449 -21.02 5.15 -14.61
N MET A 450 -22.20 5.14 -13.99
CA MET A 450 -23.28 4.29 -14.47
C MET A 450 -23.79 4.68 -15.86
N THR A 451 -23.54 5.93 -16.27
CA THR A 451 -23.84 6.43 -17.63
C THR A 451 -22.79 6.07 -18.68
N TRP A 452 -21.64 5.50 -18.27
CA TRP A 452 -20.59 5.03 -19.18
C TRP A 452 -20.70 3.54 -19.46
N LEU A 453 -21.46 2.82 -18.65
CA LEU A 453 -21.72 1.40 -18.81
C LEU A 453 -22.96 1.16 -19.68
N ASP A 454 -22.85 0.28 -20.66
CA ASP A 454 -24.00 -0.32 -21.32
C ASP A 454 -24.61 -1.44 -20.46
N GLU A 455 -25.70 -2.06 -20.94
CA GLU A 455 -26.41 -3.08 -20.17
C GLU A 455 -25.64 -4.41 -20.05
N GLU A 456 -24.77 -4.73 -21.01
CA GLU A 456 -23.92 -5.94 -20.94
C GLU A 456 -22.80 -5.72 -19.92
N GLU A 457 -22.16 -4.56 -19.94
CA GLU A 457 -21.15 -4.17 -18.95
C GLU A 457 -21.76 -4.12 -17.54
N LYS A 458 -22.97 -3.58 -17.37
CA LYS A 458 -23.69 -3.61 -16.09
C LYS A 458 -23.97 -5.02 -15.61
N GLU A 459 -24.39 -5.92 -16.49
CA GLU A 459 -24.63 -7.32 -16.11
C GLU A 459 -23.33 -8.02 -15.71
N ALA A 460 -22.23 -7.74 -16.41
CA ALA A 460 -20.90 -8.22 -16.02
C ALA A 460 -20.47 -7.69 -14.64
N VAL A 461 -20.79 -6.43 -14.32
CA VAL A 461 -20.57 -5.89 -12.96
C VAL A 461 -21.42 -6.64 -11.93
N ARG A 462 -22.72 -6.87 -12.18
CA ARG A 462 -23.58 -7.62 -11.25
C ARG A 462 -23.02 -9.03 -10.99
N ALA A 463 -22.61 -9.72 -12.05
CA ALA A 463 -22.01 -11.05 -11.94
C ALA A 463 -20.70 -11.01 -11.13
N PHE A 464 -19.84 -10.03 -11.40
CA PHE A 464 -18.58 -9.85 -10.67
C PHE A 464 -18.78 -9.60 -9.18
N LEU A 465 -19.76 -8.75 -8.81
CA LEU A 465 -20.05 -8.44 -7.41
C LEU A 465 -20.79 -9.57 -6.67
N ALA A 466 -21.59 -10.36 -7.39
CA ALA A 466 -22.32 -11.51 -6.84
C ALA A 466 -21.48 -12.78 -6.74
N ALA A 467 -20.32 -12.83 -7.40
CA ALA A 467 -19.42 -13.98 -7.35
C ALA A 467 -18.98 -14.27 -5.90
N GLU A 468 -19.07 -15.54 -5.52
CA GLU A 468 -18.53 -16.01 -4.24
C GLU A 468 -17.00 -15.92 -4.25
N ASP A 469 -16.41 -15.68 -3.08
CA ASP A 469 -14.96 -15.65 -2.94
C ASP A 469 -14.42 -17.08 -2.97
N GLU A 470 -13.60 -17.39 -3.96
CA GLU A 470 -12.90 -18.66 -4.06
C GLU A 470 -11.59 -18.66 -3.26
N PRO A 471 -11.14 -19.83 -2.73
CA PRO A 471 -9.86 -19.94 -2.08
C PRO A 471 -8.70 -19.59 -3.02
N LEU A 472 -7.87 -18.63 -2.60
CA LEU A 472 -6.63 -18.25 -3.30
C LEU A 472 -5.48 -19.20 -2.95
N GLU A 473 -4.84 -19.76 -3.97
CA GLU A 473 -3.53 -20.40 -3.87
C GLU A 473 -2.50 -19.70 -4.77
N ILE A 474 -1.40 -19.23 -4.19
CA ILE A 474 -0.30 -18.63 -4.95
C ILE A 474 0.65 -19.74 -5.42
N LEU A 475 0.66 -20.01 -6.73
CA LEU A 475 1.37 -21.12 -7.36
C LEU A 475 2.80 -20.74 -7.80
N GLY A 476 3.03 -19.45 -8.04
CA GLY A 476 4.33 -18.91 -8.47
C GLY A 476 4.39 -17.39 -8.31
N ARG A 477 5.38 -16.74 -8.92
CA ARG A 477 5.54 -15.28 -8.84
C ARG A 477 4.36 -14.52 -9.45
N TYR A 478 3.89 -14.98 -10.61
CA TYR A 478 2.80 -14.34 -11.37
C TYR A 478 1.65 -15.30 -11.68
N ARG A 479 1.57 -16.40 -10.94
CA ARG A 479 0.59 -17.48 -11.14
C ARG A 479 -0.13 -17.77 -9.84
N PHE A 480 -1.44 -17.87 -9.91
CA PHE A 480 -2.30 -18.22 -8.80
C PHE A 480 -3.55 -18.96 -9.28
N SER A 481 -4.24 -19.64 -8.36
CA SER A 481 -5.57 -20.20 -8.62
C SER A 481 -6.62 -19.62 -7.70
N LEU A 482 -7.84 -19.57 -8.22
CA LEU A 482 -9.07 -19.26 -7.52
C LEU A 482 -10.00 -20.46 -7.69
N GLY A 483 -10.05 -21.32 -6.68
CA GLY A 483 -10.70 -22.62 -6.79
C GLY A 483 -10.02 -23.47 -7.87
N GLU A 484 -10.77 -23.87 -8.90
CA GLU A 484 -10.25 -24.66 -10.03
C GLU A 484 -9.67 -23.81 -11.17
N ARG A 485 -9.87 -22.48 -11.14
CA ARG A 485 -9.40 -21.59 -12.20
C ARG A 485 -7.96 -21.18 -11.94
N GLU A 486 -7.06 -21.54 -12.85
CA GLU A 486 -5.67 -21.09 -12.84
C GLU A 486 -5.52 -19.82 -13.68
N ILE A 487 -4.84 -18.81 -13.11
CA ILE A 487 -4.54 -17.54 -13.75
C ILE A 487 -3.01 -17.41 -13.85
N ASP A 488 -2.52 -17.12 -15.05
CA ASP A 488 -1.10 -16.88 -15.34
C ASP A 488 -0.92 -15.48 -15.94
N LEU A 489 -0.30 -14.60 -15.17
CA LEU A 489 0.00 -13.22 -15.56
C LEU A 489 1.46 -13.05 -16.02
N THR A 490 2.19 -14.15 -16.26
CA THR A 490 3.60 -14.08 -16.68
C THR A 490 3.75 -13.29 -17.98
N GLU A 491 2.87 -13.50 -18.96
CA GLU A 491 2.89 -12.71 -20.20
C GLU A 491 2.60 -11.23 -19.96
N ALA A 492 1.68 -10.90 -19.05
CA ALA A 492 1.36 -9.51 -18.72
C ALA A 492 2.55 -8.77 -18.07
N ILE A 493 3.36 -9.48 -17.26
CA ILE A 493 4.45 -8.89 -16.48
C ILE A 493 5.80 -8.96 -17.19
N GLU A 494 6.14 -10.12 -17.76
CA GLU A 494 7.44 -10.39 -18.39
C GLU A 494 7.38 -10.33 -19.93
N GLY A 495 6.18 -10.23 -20.50
CA GLY A 495 6.01 -10.08 -21.94
C GLY A 495 6.71 -8.83 -22.45
N LYS A 496 7.11 -8.87 -23.73
CA LYS A 496 7.70 -7.68 -24.36
C LYS A 496 6.63 -6.62 -24.49
N ALA A 497 6.89 -5.44 -23.92
CA ALA A 497 6.09 -4.25 -24.18
C ALA A 497 5.95 -4.06 -25.69
N SER A 498 4.70 -3.98 -26.18
CA SER A 498 4.45 -3.63 -27.57
C SER A 498 4.94 -2.20 -27.80
N ALA A 499 5.80 -2.00 -28.80
CA ALA A 499 6.27 -0.66 -29.18
C ALA A 499 5.15 0.24 -29.74
N TYR A 500 3.95 -0.31 -29.95
CA TYR A 500 2.77 0.40 -30.40
C TYR A 500 1.62 0.15 -29.41
N PRO A 501 0.87 1.18 -29.00
CA PRO A 501 -0.40 0.98 -28.31
C PRO A 501 -1.31 0.20 -29.27
N LEU A 502 -1.77 -0.98 -28.84
CA LEU A 502 -2.77 -1.75 -29.56
C LEU A 502 -4.13 -1.05 -29.50
#